data_AF-A0A016SGV4-F1
#
_entry.id   AF-A0A016SGV4-F1
#
_cell.length_a   1.000
_cell.length_b   1.000
_cell.length_c   1.000
_cell.angle_alpha   90.00
_cell.angle_beta   90.00
_cell.angle_gamma   90.00
#
_symmetry.space_group_name_H-M   'P 1'
#
loop_
_entity.id
_entity.type
_entity.pdbx_description
1 polymer ?
#
loop_
_entity_poly.entity_id
_entity_poly.type
_entity_poly.pdbx_seq_one_letter_code
_entity_poly.pdbx_strand_id
1 'polypeptide(L)'
;MSTPVTGYAKKRKPSSPLTAKLTTSKYMVDDAINILDQIHNILSTKAPEALPLLEKFVSKFPSLSSEIVEAEKRPRSVVIYGVPEADSKLSATSRQAHTEAFVSGTLDALDVETRPVEVFRMG
;
A
#
# COMPACT_ATOMS: atom_id res chain seq x y z
N MET A 1 26.39 24.65 48.77
CA MET A 1 25.35 24.09 47.89
C MET A 1 25.88 24.24 46.47
N SER A 2 26.88 23.47 46.01
CA SER A 2 26.82 22.05 45.54
C SER A 2 25.85 21.94 44.34
N THR A 3 26.18 21.61 43.09
CA THR A 3 27.36 21.13 42.32
C THR A 3 27.09 21.40 40.81
N PRO A 4 28.10 21.38 39.91
CA PRO A 4 27.89 21.37 38.46
C PRO A 4 27.77 19.93 37.90
N VAL A 5 26.87 19.70 36.92
CA VAL A 5 26.69 18.40 36.27
C VAL A 5 27.35 18.39 34.88
N THR A 6 28.28 17.46 34.70
CA THR A 6 29.06 17.19 33.48
C THR A 6 28.58 15.90 32.80
N GLY A 7 28.49 15.89 31.47
CA GLY A 7 28.42 14.69 30.59
C GLY A 7 27.04 14.02 30.49
N TYR A 8 26.55 13.50 29.37
CA TYR A 8 27.22 12.85 28.25
C TYR A 8 26.37 12.93 26.96
N ALA A 9 27.04 13.08 25.81
CA ALA A 9 26.45 12.93 24.49
C ALA A 9 25.97 11.48 24.26
N LYS A 10 24.67 11.27 24.03
CA LYS A 10 24.13 9.98 23.61
C LYS A 10 24.51 9.71 22.16
N LYS A 11 25.51 8.85 21.97
CA LYS A 11 25.91 8.28 20.67
C LYS A 11 24.74 7.51 20.04
N ARG A 12 24.52 7.75 18.75
CA ARG A 12 23.56 7.04 17.89
C ARG A 12 23.92 5.55 17.82
N LYS A 13 22.95 4.67 18.02
CA LYS A 13 23.07 3.25 17.62
C LYS A 13 22.71 3.17 16.13
N PRO A 14 23.56 2.61 15.25
CA PRO A 14 23.14 2.24 13.91
C PRO A 14 22.28 0.97 14.04
N SER A 15 20.97 1.10 13.86
CA SER A 15 20.11 -0.07 13.68
C SER A 15 20.38 -0.65 12.29
N SER A 16 20.72 -1.94 12.28
CA SER A 16 21.15 -2.76 11.15
C SER A 16 20.22 -2.68 9.92
N PRO A 17 20.73 -2.86 8.69
CA PRO A 17 19.98 -2.67 7.45
C PRO A 17 19.17 -3.90 6.98
N LEU A 18 18.80 -4.85 7.87
CA LEU A 18 18.22 -6.13 7.43
C LEU A 18 16.69 -6.11 7.16
N THR A 19 16.01 -4.97 7.33
CA THR A 19 14.53 -4.92 7.27
C THR A 19 13.96 -4.61 5.89
N ALA A 20 14.79 -4.26 4.90
CA ALA A 20 14.31 -3.90 3.56
C ALA A 20 13.89 -5.10 2.70
N LYS A 21 14.15 -6.34 3.13
CA LYS A 21 13.86 -7.55 2.34
C LYS A 21 12.39 -8.00 2.32
N LEU A 22 11.46 -7.37 3.05
CA LEU A 22 10.15 -8.01 3.30
C LEU A 22 8.89 -7.31 2.78
N THR A 23 8.95 -6.14 2.15
CA THR A 23 7.72 -5.42 1.75
C THR A 23 7.35 -5.50 0.27
N THR A 24 8.26 -5.88 -0.62
CA THR A 24 7.98 -5.91 -2.08
C THR A 24 7.53 -7.28 -2.60
N SER A 25 7.83 -8.37 -1.88
CA SER A 25 7.61 -9.74 -2.37
C SER A 25 6.14 -10.14 -2.54
N LYS A 26 5.19 -9.43 -1.91
CA LYS A 26 3.77 -9.86 -1.90
C LYS A 26 3.05 -9.67 -3.25
N TYR A 27 3.62 -8.88 -4.17
CA TYR A 27 2.94 -8.45 -5.41
C TYR A 27 3.73 -8.72 -6.70
N MET A 28 4.93 -9.29 -6.62
CA MET A 28 5.74 -9.58 -7.79
C MET A 28 5.54 -11.04 -8.20
N VAL A 29 5.30 -11.27 -9.49
CA VAL A 29 5.22 -12.61 -10.10
C VAL A 29 6.58 -13.30 -9.90
N ASP A 30 6.58 -14.63 -9.70
CA ASP A 30 7.81 -15.41 -9.44
C ASP A 30 8.93 -15.14 -10.46
N ASP A 31 8.57 -14.98 -11.74
CA ASP A 31 9.52 -14.64 -12.80
C ASP A 31 10.20 -13.28 -12.57
N ALA A 32 9.48 -12.28 -12.06
CA ALA A 32 10.01 -10.96 -11.79
C ALA A 32 10.97 -10.97 -10.59
N ILE A 33 10.71 -11.82 -9.59
CA ILE A 33 11.62 -12.03 -8.44
C ILE A 33 12.92 -12.69 -8.94
N ASN A 34 12.82 -13.73 -9.77
CA ASN A 34 13.98 -14.39 -10.36
C ASN A 34 14.84 -13.44 -11.20
N ILE A 35 14.22 -12.56 -12.00
CA ILE A 35 14.93 -11.54 -12.77
C ILE A 35 15.61 -10.52 -11.85
N LEU A 36 14.94 -10.09 -10.78
CA LEU A 36 15.52 -9.13 -9.84
C LEU A 36 16.75 -9.72 -9.14
N ASP A 37 16.72 -10.99 -8.76
CA ASP A 37 17.87 -11.69 -8.18
C ASP A 37 19.03 -11.82 -9.19
N GLN A 38 18.74 -12.09 -10.47
CA GLN A 38 19.75 -12.10 -11.53
C GLN A 38 20.40 -10.72 -11.68
N ILE A 39 19.60 -9.64 -11.71
CA ILE A 39 20.12 -8.27 -11.78
C ILE A 39 20.99 -7.98 -10.57
N HIS A 40 20.54 -8.33 -9.37
CA HIS A 40 21.29 -8.11 -8.14
C HIS A 40 22.65 -8.83 -8.16
N ASN A 41 22.70 -10.09 -8.62
CA ASN A 41 23.93 -10.87 -8.74
C ASN A 41 24.91 -10.27 -9.76
N ILE A 42 24.41 -9.79 -10.91
CA ILE A 42 25.23 -9.14 -11.92
C ILE A 42 25.80 -7.82 -11.38
N LEU A 43 24.98 -7.00 -10.73
CA LEU A 43 25.43 -5.72 -10.16
C LEU A 43 26.42 -5.92 -9.02
N SER A 44 26.20 -6.91 -8.14
CA SER A 44 27.13 -7.22 -7.05
C SER A 44 28.52 -7.60 -7.56
N THR A 45 28.63 -8.14 -8.78
CA THR A 45 29.92 -8.56 -9.36
C THR A 45 30.53 -7.51 -10.28
N LYS A 46 29.72 -6.74 -11.01
CA LYS A 46 30.19 -5.82 -12.06
C LYS A 46 30.11 -4.33 -11.71
N ALA A 47 29.20 -3.93 -10.82
CA ALA A 47 28.95 -2.52 -10.47
C ALA A 47 28.26 -2.41 -9.10
N PRO A 48 28.95 -2.74 -7.99
CA PRO A 48 28.34 -2.76 -6.66
C PRO A 48 27.82 -1.38 -6.20
N GLU A 49 28.38 -0.29 -6.72
CA GLU A 49 27.91 1.08 -6.48
C GLU A 49 26.50 1.36 -7.04
N ALA A 50 26.01 0.53 -7.96
CA ALA A 50 24.66 0.61 -8.50
C ALA A 50 23.60 -0.10 -7.61
N LEU A 51 24.01 -0.95 -6.67
CA LEU A 51 23.08 -1.67 -5.77
C LEU A 51 22.19 -0.72 -4.96
N PRO A 52 22.71 0.36 -4.32
CA PRO A 52 21.86 1.31 -3.61
C PRO A 52 20.84 2.02 -4.52
N LEU A 53 21.18 2.22 -5.80
CA LEU A 53 20.26 2.81 -6.78
C LEU A 53 19.15 1.82 -7.16
N LEU A 54 19.50 0.54 -7.33
CA LEU A 54 18.52 -0.52 -7.57
C LEU A 54 17.56 -0.66 -6.40
N GLU A 55 18.06 -0.71 -5.15
CA GLU A 55 17.21 -0.78 -3.96
C GLU A 55 16.27 0.43 -3.86
N LYS A 56 16.80 1.63 -4.11
CA LYS A 56 16.00 2.86 -4.15
C LYS A 56 14.94 2.80 -5.25
N PHE A 57 15.25 2.27 -6.43
CA PHE A 57 14.29 2.10 -7.51
C PHE A 57 13.20 1.08 -7.14
N VAL A 58 13.58 -0.08 -6.61
CA VAL A 58 12.64 -1.12 -6.17
C VAL A 58 11.70 -0.60 -5.08
N SER A 59 12.21 0.24 -4.17
CA SER A 59 11.40 0.88 -3.12
C SER A 59 10.29 1.81 -3.67
N LYS A 60 10.37 2.22 -4.94
CA LYS A 60 9.36 3.05 -5.61
C LYS A 60 8.29 2.25 -6.34
N PHE A 61 8.47 0.94 -6.55
CA PHE A 61 7.45 0.12 -7.20
C PHE A 61 6.10 0.14 -6.49
N PRO A 62 6.00 0.06 -5.15
CA PRO A 62 4.69 0.12 -4.49
C PRO A 62 3.91 1.40 -4.77
N SER A 63 4.60 2.54 -4.89
CA SER A 63 3.95 3.82 -5.25
C SER A 63 3.56 3.87 -6.73
N LEU A 64 4.41 3.36 -7.62
CA LEU A 64 4.12 3.29 -9.06
C LEU A 64 2.94 2.35 -9.33
N SER A 65 2.87 1.21 -8.63
CA SER A 65 1.79 0.25 -8.80
C SER A 65 0.46 0.80 -8.28
N SER A 66 0.44 1.52 -7.16
CA SER A 66 -0.81 2.11 -6.67
C SER A 66 -1.39 3.13 -7.64
N GLU A 67 -0.57 3.97 -8.25
CA GLU A 67 -1.06 4.98 -9.20
C GLU A 67 -1.61 4.33 -10.47
N ILE A 68 -0.94 3.29 -10.98
CA ILE A 68 -1.40 2.53 -12.14
C ILE A 68 -2.74 1.84 -11.84
N VAL A 69 -2.84 1.16 -10.69
CA VAL A 69 -4.07 0.46 -10.28
C VAL A 69 -5.23 1.45 -10.11
N GLU A 70 -5.00 2.59 -9.47
CA GLU A 70 -6.02 3.62 -9.30
C GLU A 70 -6.41 4.28 -10.64
N ALA A 71 -5.45 4.54 -11.52
CA ALA A 71 -5.72 5.05 -12.87
C ALA A 71 -6.56 4.06 -13.71
N GLU A 72 -6.38 2.76 -13.52
CA GLU A 72 -7.16 1.72 -14.18
C GLU A 72 -8.57 1.56 -13.58
N LYS A 73 -8.72 1.74 -12.27
CA LYS A 73 -10.01 1.63 -11.55
C LYS A 73 -10.90 2.84 -11.80
N ARG A 74 -10.34 4.05 -11.77
CA ARG A 74 -11.04 5.33 -11.88
C ARG A 74 -12.04 5.45 -13.04
N PRO A 75 -11.71 5.08 -14.31
CA PRO A 75 -12.67 5.19 -15.41
C PRO A 75 -13.86 4.22 -15.29
N ARG A 76 -13.75 3.20 -14.43
CA ARG A 76 -14.82 2.22 -14.15
C ARG A 76 -15.49 2.44 -12.79
N SER A 77 -15.12 3.50 -12.08
CA SER A 77 -15.74 3.88 -10.81
C SER A 77 -17.01 4.69 -11.04
N VAL A 78 -18.04 4.43 -10.26
CA VAL A 78 -19.31 5.16 -10.28
C VAL A 78 -19.54 5.82 -8.92
N VAL A 79 -20.03 7.05 -8.92
CA VAL A 79 -20.42 7.77 -7.70
C VAL A 79 -21.94 7.71 -7.57
N ILE A 80 -22.42 7.12 -6.47
CA ILE A 80 -23.85 7.06 -6.12
C ILE A 80 -24.12 8.08 -5.02
N TYR A 81 -24.95 9.07 -5.32
CA TYR A 81 -25.38 10.09 -4.37
C TYR A 81 -26.69 9.69 -3.67
N GLY A 82 -26.90 10.21 -2.45
CA GLY A 82 -28.17 10.03 -1.72
C GLY A 82 -28.30 8.70 -0.97
N VAL A 83 -27.22 7.93 -0.84
CA VAL A 83 -27.23 6.69 -0.07
C VAL A 83 -27.36 7.01 1.43
N PRO A 84 -28.39 6.50 2.14
CA PRO A 84 -28.54 6.72 3.58
C PRO A 84 -27.34 6.20 4.38
N GLU A 85 -26.94 6.92 5.42
CA GLU A 85 -25.88 6.46 6.33
C GLU A 85 -26.40 5.42 7.32
N ALA A 86 -25.52 4.48 7.69
CA ALA A 86 -25.81 3.53 8.76
C ALA A 86 -25.76 4.23 10.13
N ASP A 87 -26.48 3.68 11.12
CA ASP A 87 -26.43 4.20 12.50
C ASP A 87 -24.97 4.23 13.01
N SER A 88 -24.57 5.39 13.53
CA SER A 88 -23.21 5.65 14.05
C SER A 88 -22.85 4.76 15.25
N LYS A 89 -23.85 4.19 15.94
CA LYS A 89 -23.67 3.25 17.05
C LYS A 89 -23.25 1.85 16.59
N LEU A 90 -23.43 1.52 15.31
CA LEU A 90 -23.04 0.23 14.77
C LEU A 90 -21.52 0.09 14.69
N SER A 91 -21.02 -1.14 14.68
CA SER A 91 -19.60 -1.41 14.44
C SER A 91 -19.18 -0.98 13.03
N ALA A 92 -17.89 -0.70 12.82
CA ALA A 92 -17.38 -0.31 11.50
C ALA A 92 -17.72 -1.35 10.41
N THR A 93 -17.58 -2.65 10.72
CA THR A 93 -17.95 -3.74 9.81
C THR A 93 -19.43 -3.72 9.46
N SER A 94 -20.31 -3.48 10.44
CA SER A 94 -21.75 -3.40 10.18
C SER A 94 -22.14 -2.18 9.34
N ARG A 95 -21.49 -1.02 9.53
CA ARG A 95 -21.72 0.17 8.70
C ARG A 95 -21.23 -0.01 7.27
N GLN A 96 -20.11 -0.71 7.10
CA GLN A 96 -19.59 -1.07 5.78
C GLN A 96 -20.56 -2.02 5.06
N ALA A 97 -20.97 -3.10 5.72
CA ALA A 97 -21.93 -4.06 5.17
C ALA A 97 -23.28 -3.40 4.78
N HIS A 98 -23.76 -2.44 5.58
CA HIS A 98 -24.93 -1.65 5.23
C HIS A 98 -24.74 -0.86 3.92
N THR A 99 -23.58 -0.22 3.74
CA THR A 99 -23.29 0.54 2.51
C THR A 99 -23.18 -0.40 1.30
N GLU A 100 -22.47 -1.52 1.43
CA GLU A 100 -22.35 -2.53 0.37
C GLU A 100 -23.72 -3.10 -0.03
N ALA A 101 -24.56 -3.45 0.95
CA ALA A 101 -25.91 -3.96 0.69
C ALA A 101 -26.78 -2.95 -0.08
N PHE A 102 -26.68 -1.67 0.26
CA PHE A 102 -27.43 -0.63 -0.45
C PHE A 102 -26.94 -0.47 -1.91
N VAL A 103 -25.61 -0.51 -2.12
CA VAL A 103 -25.03 -0.44 -3.47
C VAL A 103 -25.48 -1.64 -4.31
N SER A 104 -25.41 -2.86 -3.75
CA SER A 104 -25.89 -4.06 -4.43
C SER A 104 -27.38 -3.93 -4.81
N GLY A 105 -28.23 -3.52 -3.87
CA GLY A 105 -29.66 -3.33 -4.17
C GLY A 105 -29.92 -2.25 -5.24
N THR A 106 -29.06 -1.23 -5.32
CA THR A 106 -29.14 -0.22 -6.40
C THR A 106 -28.75 -0.83 -7.75
N LEU A 107 -27.70 -1.63 -7.80
CA LEU A 107 -27.27 -2.31 -9.03
C LEU A 107 -28.32 -3.34 -9.50
N ASP A 108 -28.90 -4.08 -8.56
CA ASP A 108 -29.98 -5.04 -8.84
C ASP A 108 -31.22 -4.33 -9.40
N ALA A 109 -31.61 -3.18 -8.82
CA ALA A 109 -32.74 -2.39 -9.30
C ALA A 109 -32.53 -1.81 -10.71
N LEU A 110 -31.27 -1.62 -11.12
CA LEU A 110 -30.88 -1.17 -12.45
C LEU A 110 -30.59 -2.32 -13.43
N ASP A 111 -30.74 -3.57 -12.99
CA ASP A 111 -30.42 -4.79 -13.76
C ASP A 111 -28.96 -4.79 -14.28
N VAL A 112 -28.02 -4.36 -13.44
CA VAL A 112 -26.59 -4.30 -13.78
C VAL A 112 -25.87 -5.52 -13.21
N GLU A 113 -25.48 -6.43 -14.11
CA GLU A 113 -24.68 -7.61 -13.77
C GLU A 113 -23.20 -7.26 -13.53
N THR A 114 -22.88 -6.79 -12.32
CA THR A 114 -21.49 -6.50 -11.94
C THR A 114 -21.22 -6.78 -10.48
N ARG A 115 -19.95 -7.09 -10.17
CA ARG A 115 -19.46 -7.17 -8.81
C ARG A 115 -18.44 -6.04 -8.58
N PRO A 116 -18.78 -5.01 -7.81
CA PRO A 116 -17.83 -3.95 -7.46
C PRO A 116 -16.58 -4.53 -6.77
N VAL A 117 -15.41 -4.07 -7.18
CA VAL A 117 -14.13 -4.47 -6.56
C VAL A 117 -13.98 -3.80 -5.20
N GLU A 118 -14.39 -2.55 -5.08
CA GLU A 118 -14.36 -1.76 -3.86
C GLU A 118 -15.63 -0.92 -3.76
N VAL A 119 -16.14 -0.80 -2.54
CA VAL A 119 -17.26 0.07 -2.19
C VAL A 119 -16.86 0.85 -0.96
N PHE A 120 -16.93 2.17 -1.03
CA PHE A 120 -16.60 3.04 0.08
C PHE A 120 -17.38 4.35 -0.01
N ARG A 121 -17.47 5.05 1.11
CA ARG A 121 -18.06 6.39 1.20
C ARG A 121 -16.99 7.42 0.86
N MET A 122 -17.36 8.43 0.08
CA MET A 122 -16.54 9.62 -0.14
C MET A 122 -16.76 10.58 1.04
N GLY A 123 -15.73 10.81 1.87
CA GLY A 123 -15.80 11.67 3.05
C GLY A 123 -14.64 11.45 4.00
#